data_AF-A0A2N1KVY1-F1
#
_entry.id   AF-A0A2N1KVY1-F1
#
_cell.length_a   1.000
_cell.length_b   1.000
_cell.length_c   1.000
_cell.angle_alpha   90.00
_cell.angle_beta   90.00
_cell.angle_gamma   90.00
#
_symmetry.space_group_name_H-M   'P 1'
#
loop_
_entity.id
_entity.type
_entity.pdbx_description
1 polymer ?
#
loop_
_entity_poly.entity_id
_entity_poly.type
_entity_poly.pdbx_seq_one_letter_code
_entity_poly.pdbx_strand_id
1 'polypeptide(L)'
;MSIINLGLQGVALKRSDMSSDSEKVFKNLGTIEEIRNAVLYNQTLSKEMKIAIKDTQEILQNRTTQLKLHNQKFKCIDPATHEEINNLFDILKKVDPTITQNNTSKNKLRTCVDLQEFIKSHYLV
;
A
#
# COMPACT_ATOMS: atom_id res chain seq x y z
N MET A 1 0.65 -23.76 -8.59
CA MET A 1 -0.11 -22.49 -8.55
C MET A 1 0.02 -21.89 -7.16
N SER A 2 0.15 -20.57 -7.04
CA SER A 2 0.23 -19.93 -5.71
C SER A 2 -1.09 -20.13 -4.96
N ILE A 3 -1.04 -20.26 -3.65
CA ILE A 3 -2.25 -20.35 -2.81
C ILE A 3 -3.12 -19.08 -2.91
N ILE A 4 -2.50 -17.94 -3.22
CA ILE A 4 -3.19 -16.69 -3.51
C ILE A 4 -4.02 -16.82 -4.78
N ASN A 5 -3.50 -17.44 -5.84
CA ASN A 5 -4.27 -17.66 -7.07
C ASN A 5 -5.52 -18.51 -6.81
N LEU A 6 -5.44 -19.49 -5.88
CA LEU A 6 -6.61 -20.27 -5.48
C LEU A 6 -7.65 -19.40 -4.76
N GLY A 7 -7.22 -18.50 -3.86
CA GLY A 7 -8.13 -17.58 -3.16
C GLY A 7 -8.80 -16.54 -4.06
N LEU A 8 -8.20 -16.23 -5.20
CA LEU A 8 -8.71 -15.28 -6.19
C LEU A 8 -9.39 -15.96 -7.39
N GLN A 9 -9.46 -17.29 -7.42
CA GLN A 9 -10.06 -18.01 -8.54
C GLN A 9 -11.57 -17.72 -8.62
N GLY A 10 -12.02 -17.29 -9.81
CA GLY A 10 -13.43 -16.98 -10.04
C GLY A 10 -13.92 -15.69 -9.36
N VAL A 11 -13.02 -14.83 -8.89
CA VAL A 11 -13.35 -13.54 -8.28
C VAL A 11 -13.14 -12.42 -9.30
N ALA A 12 -14.20 -11.67 -9.60
CA ALA A 12 -14.11 -10.39 -10.30
C ALA A 12 -14.09 -9.26 -9.26
N LEU A 13 -13.13 -8.35 -9.36
CA LEU A 13 -13.01 -7.21 -8.46
C LEU A 13 -13.43 -5.95 -9.21
N LYS A 14 -14.40 -5.23 -8.65
CA LYS A 14 -14.81 -3.91 -9.12
C LYS A 14 -14.99 -3.04 -7.88
N ARG A 15 -14.44 -1.83 -7.91
CA ARG A 15 -14.76 -0.79 -6.93
C ARG A 15 -16.23 -0.41 -7.03
N SER A 16 -16.79 0.06 -5.93
CA SER A 16 -18.09 0.70 -5.93
C SER A 16 -18.03 2.03 -6.68
N ASP A 17 -19.16 2.46 -7.23
CA ASP A 17 -19.23 3.71 -7.99
C ASP A 17 -19.18 4.89 -7.00
N MET A 18 -18.44 5.95 -7.35
CA MET A 18 -18.35 7.20 -6.59
C MET A 18 -19.44 8.19 -7.03
N SER A 19 -19.43 9.41 -6.50
CA SER A 19 -20.30 10.47 -7.01
C SER A 19 -20.02 10.74 -8.51
N SER A 20 -21.05 11.17 -9.25
CA SER A 20 -20.92 11.48 -10.69
C SER A 20 -19.75 12.42 -10.99
N ASP A 21 -19.50 13.41 -10.12
CA ASP A 21 -18.45 14.39 -10.34
C ASP A 21 -17.05 13.81 -10.10
N SER A 22 -16.87 13.03 -9.02
CA SER A 22 -15.62 12.29 -8.80
C SER A 22 -15.36 11.24 -9.88
N GLU A 23 -16.40 10.57 -10.39
CA GLU A 23 -16.27 9.63 -11.49
C GLU A 23 -15.79 10.28 -12.78
N LYS A 24 -16.31 11.47 -13.12
CA LYS A 24 -15.85 12.23 -14.30
C LYS A 24 -14.38 12.60 -14.17
N VAL A 25 -13.95 13.07 -12.99
CA VAL A 25 -12.54 13.40 -12.74
C VAL A 25 -11.69 12.13 -12.83
N PHE A 26 -12.10 11.05 -12.17
CA PHE A 26 -11.36 9.79 -12.13
C PHE A 26 -11.16 9.17 -13.51
N LYS A 27 -12.19 9.20 -14.37
CA LYS A 27 -12.10 8.66 -15.75
C LYS A 27 -11.05 9.33 -16.62
N ASN A 28 -10.68 10.57 -16.30
CA ASN A 28 -9.67 11.32 -17.05
C ASN A 28 -8.24 11.04 -16.55
N LEU A 29 -8.07 10.25 -15.48
CA LEU A 29 -6.77 9.89 -14.90
C LEU A 29 -6.35 8.52 -15.46
N GLY A 30 -5.26 8.47 -16.22
CA GLY A 30 -4.79 7.27 -16.91
C GLY A 30 -3.74 6.48 -16.14
N THR A 31 -3.04 7.13 -15.20
CA THR A 31 -1.95 6.50 -14.43
C THR A 31 -2.17 6.58 -12.93
N ILE A 32 -1.53 5.66 -12.18
CA ILE A 32 -1.56 5.68 -10.71
C ILE A 32 -0.95 6.96 -10.15
N GLU A 33 0.05 7.54 -10.83
CA GLU A 33 0.70 8.78 -10.41
C GLU A 33 -0.24 9.97 -10.55
N GLU A 34 -0.96 10.09 -11.67
CA GLU A 34 -2.00 11.11 -11.86
C GLU A 34 -3.11 10.97 -10.81
N ILE A 35 -3.54 9.74 -10.51
CA ILE A 35 -4.53 9.47 -9.46
C ILE A 35 -4.03 9.96 -8.11
N ARG A 36 -2.79 9.63 -7.73
CA ARG A 36 -2.19 10.10 -6.46
C ARG A 36 -2.15 11.62 -6.39
N ASN A 37 -1.72 12.29 -7.46
CA ASN A 37 -1.66 13.74 -7.52
C ASN A 37 -3.07 14.36 -7.41
N ALA A 38 -4.05 13.85 -8.16
CA ALA A 38 -5.43 14.34 -8.09
C ALA A 38 -6.03 14.21 -6.69
N VAL A 39 -5.76 13.10 -6.00
CA VAL A 39 -6.23 12.84 -4.64
C VAL A 39 -5.56 13.73 -3.59
N LEU A 40 -4.32 14.19 -3.82
CA LEU A 40 -3.64 15.15 -2.93
C LEU A 40 -4.32 16.52 -2.95
N TYR A 41 -4.75 16.98 -4.12
CA TYR A 41 -5.40 18.30 -4.27
C TYR A 41 -6.91 18.26 -4.06
N ASN A 42 -7.57 17.12 -4.26
CA ASN A 42 -9.01 16.95 -4.09
C ASN A 42 -9.35 16.00 -2.93
N GLN A 43 -9.64 16.60 -1.76
CA GLN A 43 -9.99 15.84 -0.55
C GLN A 43 -11.30 15.06 -0.69
N THR A 44 -12.25 15.54 -1.49
CA THR A 44 -13.52 14.85 -1.74
C THR A 44 -13.27 13.57 -2.51
N LEU A 45 -12.51 13.64 -3.61
CA LEU A 45 -12.08 12.47 -4.38
C LEU A 45 -11.31 11.48 -3.50
N SER A 46 -10.43 11.98 -2.61
CA SER A 46 -9.71 11.14 -1.64
C SER A 46 -10.64 10.30 -0.76
N LYS A 47 -11.65 10.95 -0.17
CA LYS A 47 -12.61 10.29 0.72
C LYS A 47 -13.48 9.30 -0.04
N GLU A 48 -14.04 9.70 -1.17
CA GLU A 48 -14.90 8.84 -1.97
C GLU A 48 -14.14 7.63 -2.51
N MET A 49 -12.89 7.80 -2.93
CA MET A 49 -12.07 6.69 -3.43
C MET A 49 -11.75 5.67 -2.32
N LYS A 50 -11.50 6.13 -1.08
CA LYS A 50 -11.33 5.24 0.08
C LYS A 50 -12.61 4.46 0.39
N ILE A 51 -13.77 5.09 0.25
CA ILE A 51 -15.06 4.42 0.46
C ILE A 51 -15.32 3.41 -0.67
N ALA A 52 -15.12 3.82 -1.92
CA ALA A 52 -15.38 3.01 -3.10
C ALA A 52 -14.59 1.70 -3.16
N ILE A 53 -13.37 1.67 -2.61
CA ILE A 53 -12.54 0.47 -2.60
C ILE A 53 -12.80 -0.44 -1.40
N LYS A 54 -13.53 0.03 -0.37
CA LYS A 54 -13.69 -0.67 0.90
C LYS A 54 -14.33 -2.06 0.73
N ASP A 55 -15.36 -2.17 -0.09
CA ASP A 55 -16.04 -3.44 -0.36
C ASP A 55 -15.10 -4.45 -1.04
N THR A 56 -14.25 -3.97 -1.96
CA THR A 56 -13.23 -4.80 -2.61
C THR A 56 -12.19 -5.28 -1.59
N GLN A 57 -11.75 -4.42 -0.66
CA GLN A 57 -10.82 -4.79 0.40
C GLN A 57 -11.41 -5.86 1.32
N GLU A 58 -12.68 -5.72 1.69
CA GLU A 58 -13.38 -6.69 2.54
C GLU A 58 -13.50 -8.07 1.85
N ILE A 59 -13.85 -8.11 0.56
CA ILE A 59 -13.88 -9.35 -0.23
C ILE A 59 -12.50 -10.03 -0.20
N LEU A 60 -11.44 -9.26 -0.45
CA LEU A 60 -10.07 -9.78 -0.46
C LEU A 60 -9.63 -10.27 0.92
N GLN A 61 -9.97 -9.55 1.98
CA GLN A 61 -9.67 -9.93 3.36
C GLN A 61 -10.40 -11.22 3.74
N ASN A 62 -11.68 -11.33 3.44
CA ASN A 62 -12.48 -12.51 3.72
C ASN A 62 -11.97 -13.75 2.96
N ARG A 63 -11.61 -13.59 1.69
CA ARG A 63 -11.02 -14.68 0.89
C ARG A 63 -9.65 -15.08 1.43
N THR A 64 -8.79 -14.11 1.73
CA THR A 64 -7.41 -14.37 2.16
C THR A 64 -7.36 -15.04 3.53
N THR A 65 -8.18 -14.60 4.49
CA THR A 65 -8.21 -15.18 5.85
C THR A 65 -8.72 -16.63 5.89
N GLN A 66 -9.46 -17.07 4.86
CA GLN A 66 -9.89 -18.47 4.70
C GLN A 66 -8.78 -19.37 4.16
N LEU A 67 -7.75 -18.81 3.51
CA LEU A 67 -6.61 -19.58 3.01
C LEU A 67 -5.75 -20.11 4.16
N LYS A 68 -5.13 -21.26 3.93
CA LYS A 68 -4.18 -21.89 4.85
C LYS A 68 -2.99 -22.46 4.12
N LEU A 69 -1.79 -22.11 4.56
CA LEU A 69 -0.54 -22.70 4.09
C LEU A 69 0.08 -23.50 5.23
N HIS A 70 0.35 -24.80 5.03
CA HIS A 70 0.88 -25.70 6.07
C HIS A 70 0.10 -25.63 7.39
N ASN A 71 -1.23 -25.66 7.32
CA ASN A 71 -2.17 -25.49 8.45
C ASN A 71 -2.12 -24.13 9.16
N GLN A 72 -1.33 -23.17 8.69
CA GLN A 72 -1.31 -21.80 9.19
C GLN A 72 -2.23 -20.93 8.36
N LYS A 73 -3.16 -20.22 9.00
CA LYS A 73 -4.05 -19.26 8.33
C LYS A 73 -3.26 -18.01 7.94
N PHE A 74 -3.63 -17.42 6.82
CA PHE A 74 -3.14 -16.08 6.48
C PHE A 74 -3.73 -15.04 7.43
N LYS A 75 -2.94 -14.02 7.73
CA LYS A 75 -3.35 -12.85 8.50
C LYS A 75 -3.39 -11.65 7.57
N CYS A 76 -4.50 -10.93 7.58
CA CYS A 76 -4.59 -9.60 6.98
C CYS A 76 -4.21 -8.58 8.05
N ILE A 77 -3.38 -7.62 7.66
CA ILE A 77 -2.89 -6.55 8.54
C ILE A 77 -3.47 -5.26 8.01
N ASP A 78 -3.93 -4.40 8.91
CA ASP A 78 -4.44 -3.09 8.54
C ASP A 78 -3.32 -2.22 7.93
N PRO A 79 -3.65 -1.32 6.99
CA PRO A 79 -2.67 -0.38 6.45
C PRO A 79 -2.10 0.52 7.55
N ALA A 80 -0.79 0.76 7.49
CA ALA A 80 -0.15 1.72 8.38
C ALA A 80 -0.76 3.12 8.22
N THR A 81 -0.99 3.78 9.35
CA THR A 81 -1.41 5.18 9.41
C THR A 81 -0.30 6.11 8.93
N HIS A 82 -0.65 7.34 8.55
CA HIS A 82 0.34 8.35 8.17
C HIS A 82 1.30 8.66 9.32
N GLU A 83 0.82 8.59 10.56
CA GLU A 83 1.64 8.80 11.76
C GLU A 83 2.66 7.67 11.95
N GLU A 84 2.24 6.41 11.85
CA GLU A 84 3.16 5.26 11.93
C GLU A 84 4.23 5.32 10.83
N ILE A 85 3.84 5.71 9.62
CA ILE A 85 4.77 5.92 8.51
C ILE A 85 5.75 7.06 8.87
N ASN A 86 5.26 8.22 9.32
CA ASN A 86 6.12 9.34 9.70
C ASN A 86 7.12 8.97 10.80
N ASN A 87 6.64 8.31 11.85
CA ASN A 87 7.46 7.85 12.97
C ASN A 87 8.58 6.90 12.50
N LEU A 88 8.26 5.96 11.59
CA LEU A 88 9.27 5.08 10.99
C LEU A 88 10.34 5.90 10.26
N PHE A 89 9.94 6.87 9.44
CA PHE A 89 10.89 7.69 8.69
C PHE A 89 11.73 8.61 9.58
N ASP A 90 11.21 9.08 10.70
CA ASP A 90 11.98 9.86 11.67
C ASP A 90 13.05 9.02 12.36
N ILE A 91 12.78 7.73 12.61
CA ILE A 91 13.79 6.78 13.09
C ILE A 91 14.83 6.52 12.00
N LEU A 92 14.39 6.23 10.77
CA LEU A 92 15.30 5.95 9.65
C LEU A 92 16.24 7.13 9.35
N LYS A 93 15.73 8.37 9.43
CA LYS A 93 16.55 9.59 9.25
C LYS A 93 17.63 9.78 10.31
N LYS A 94 17.48 9.18 11.50
CA LYS A 94 18.55 9.17 12.52
C LYS A 94 19.70 8.26 12.13
N VAL A 95 19.42 7.23 11.32
CA VAL A 95 20.43 6.31 10.78
C VAL A 95 21.06 6.90 9.53
N ASP A 96 20.24 7.35 8.58
CA ASP A 96 20.68 7.96 7.33
C ASP A 96 19.79 9.17 6.98
N PRO A 97 20.30 10.40 7.10
CA PRO A 97 19.54 11.62 6.82
C PRO A 97 19.05 11.77 5.37
N THR A 98 19.61 11.01 4.43
CA THR A 98 19.26 11.09 3.00
C THR A 98 17.96 10.38 2.65
N ILE A 99 17.41 9.58 3.59
CA ILE A 99 16.17 8.84 3.39
C ILE A 99 14.96 9.78 3.36
N THR A 100 14.12 9.62 2.34
CA THR A 100 12.87 10.37 2.18
C THR A 100 11.70 9.44 1.86
N GLN A 101 10.50 9.85 2.27
CA GLN A 101 9.26 9.11 1.99
C GLN A 101 8.93 9.02 0.50
N ASN A 102 9.42 9.98 -0.29
CA ASN A 102 9.15 10.05 -1.73
C ASN A 102 10.06 9.12 -2.54
N ASN A 103 11.09 8.51 -1.94
CA ASN A 103 12.12 7.78 -2.69
C ASN A 103 12.48 6.44 -2.01
N THR A 104 11.49 5.57 -1.88
CA THR A 104 11.56 4.28 -1.17
C THR A 104 11.85 3.09 -2.07
N SER A 105 12.27 3.33 -3.32
CA SER A 105 12.60 2.23 -4.24
C SER A 105 13.79 1.41 -3.71
N LYS A 106 13.74 0.09 -3.91
CA LYS A 106 14.81 -0.82 -3.47
C LYS A 106 16.19 -0.41 -3.97
N ASN A 107 16.28 0.04 -5.23
CA ASN A 107 17.54 0.49 -5.81
C ASN A 107 18.06 1.74 -5.12
N LYS A 108 17.19 2.69 -4.78
CA LYS A 108 17.60 3.90 -4.06
C LYS A 108 18.03 3.60 -2.63
N LEU A 109 17.25 2.79 -1.90
CA LEU A 109 17.59 2.41 -0.52
C LEU A 109 18.91 1.64 -0.41
N ARG A 110 19.32 0.92 -1.48
CA ARG A 110 20.64 0.28 -1.57
C ARG A 110 21.80 1.26 -1.73
N THR A 111 21.55 2.47 -2.19
CA THR A 111 22.58 3.53 -2.31
C THR A 111 22.81 4.29 -1.01
N CYS A 112 21.92 4.15 -0.03
CA CYS A 112 22.03 4.74 1.32
C CYS A 112 23.07 3.97 2.13
N VAL A 113 24.32 4.42 2.13
CA VAL A 113 25.47 3.68 2.71
C VAL A 113 25.27 3.44 4.20
N ASP A 114 24.91 4.48 4.96
CA ASP A 114 24.76 4.42 6.41
C ASP A 114 23.62 3.46 6.79
N LEU A 115 22.52 3.48 6.04
CA LEU A 115 21.43 2.53 6.21
C LEU A 115 21.89 1.08 5.97
N GLN A 116 22.68 0.83 4.92
CA GLN A 116 23.17 -0.52 4.62
C GLN A 116 24.17 -1.01 5.67
N GLU A 117 25.04 -0.15 6.19
CA GLU A 117 25.97 -0.49 7.28
C GLU A 117 25.23 -0.81 8.58
N PHE A 118 24.20 -0.01 8.92
CA PHE A 118 23.36 -0.26 10.08
C PHE A 118 22.64 -1.60 10.00
N ILE A 119 22.01 -1.91 8.85
CA ILE A 119 21.33 -3.21 8.64
C ILE A 119 22.33 -4.37 8.78
N LYS A 120 23.52 -4.24 8.18
CA LYS A 120 24.54 -5.30 8.24
C LYS A 120 25.06 -5.55 9.65
N SER A 121 25.25 -4.51 10.44
CA SER A 121 25.82 -4.62 11.78
C SER A 121 24.80 -5.07 12.84
N HIS A 122 23.51 -4.80 12.65
CA HIS A 122 22.49 -4.99 13.70
C HIS A 122 21.39 -6.02 13.36
N TYR A 123 21.19 -6.38 12.10
CA TYR A 123 20.09 -7.27 11.67
C TYR A 123 20.51 -8.53 10.91
N LEU A 124 21.75 -8.62 10.45
CA LEU A 124 22.30 -9.87 9.90
C LEU A 124 22.89 -10.70 11.04
N VAL A 125 22.06 -11.57 11.63
CA VAL A 125 22.48 -12.81 12.31
C VAL A 125 22.14 -13.98 11.39
#